data_AF-A0A9E3UYS7-F1
#
_entry.id   AF-A0A9E3UYS7-F1
#
_cell.length_a   1.000
_cell.length_b   1.000
_cell.length_c   1.000
_cell.angle_alpha   90.00
_cell.angle_beta   90.00
_cell.angle_gamma   90.00
#
_symmetry.space_group_name_H-M   'P 1'
#
loop_
_entity.id
_entity.type
_entity.pdbx_description
1 polymer ?
#
loop_
_entity_poly.entity_id
_entity_poly.type
_entity_poly.pdbx_seq_one_letter_code
_entity_poly.pdbx_strand_id
1 'polypeptide(L)'
;MLDYLENFQHYRTQRLNPSAAPLAPNATVAGEWRFVELAVVLENQRPLAGYAVEISPTVDDAEWDARAALNAFLCGEDRETFCAWNEVAFALGIEKGWGPWRRDPVIRAKKLADRRAAYDAVLRDPASALDRFGVRYVALPTGRERPAYLRRPHWRPLQEGPYWDIWERVVEGSSSPLSRPASNSKRSQVARPVLSLTHPR
;
A
#
# COMPACT_ATOMS: atom_id res chain seq x y z
N MET A 1 0.39 21.15 -7.90
CA MET A 1 1.69 20.71 -8.48
C MET A 1 2.84 20.90 -7.49
N LEU A 2 2.96 22.07 -6.84
CA LEU A 2 3.99 22.37 -5.82
C LEU A 2 4.06 21.34 -4.68
N ASP A 3 2.92 20.79 -4.31
CA ASP A 3 2.75 19.85 -3.20
C ASP A 3 3.48 18.49 -3.41
N TYR A 4 3.70 18.04 -4.66
CA TYR A 4 4.39 16.76 -4.91
C TYR A 4 5.89 16.84 -4.65
N LEU A 5 6.53 17.98 -4.96
CA LEU A 5 7.96 18.16 -4.74
C LEU A 5 8.29 18.16 -3.25
N GLU A 6 7.46 18.82 -2.45
CA GLU A 6 7.59 18.84 -0.98
C GLU A 6 7.44 17.43 -0.40
N ASN A 7 6.42 16.67 -0.80
CA ASN A 7 6.26 15.30 -0.32
C ASN A 7 7.39 14.36 -0.76
N PHE A 8 7.93 14.54 -1.97
CA PHE A 8 9.13 13.82 -2.39
C PHE A 8 10.34 14.16 -1.50
N GLN A 9 10.54 15.43 -1.15
CA GLN A 9 11.62 15.84 -0.25
C GLN A 9 11.43 15.27 1.16
N HIS A 10 10.21 15.31 1.70
CA HIS A 10 9.85 14.70 2.97
C HIS A 10 10.14 13.19 2.97
N TYR A 11 9.67 12.49 1.94
CA TYR A 11 9.87 11.05 1.80
C TYR A 11 11.35 10.72 1.70
N ARG A 12 12.09 11.39 0.80
CA ARG A 12 13.53 11.18 0.62
C ARG A 12 14.30 11.40 1.93
N THR A 13 13.98 12.47 2.66
CA THR A 13 14.65 12.81 3.93
C THR A 13 14.39 11.77 5.01
N GLN A 14 13.16 11.25 5.09
CA GLN A 14 12.78 10.28 6.12
C GLN A 14 13.18 8.84 5.77
N ARG A 15 12.94 8.41 4.52
CA ARG A 15 13.02 7.00 4.10
C ARG A 15 14.32 6.62 3.43
N LEU A 16 14.90 7.53 2.65
CA LEU A 16 16.15 7.29 1.93
C LEU A 16 17.38 7.72 2.73
N ASN A 17 17.20 8.04 4.01
CA ASN A 17 18.28 8.20 4.96
C ASN A 17 18.93 6.83 5.26
N PRO A 18 20.27 6.70 5.22
CA PRO A 18 20.96 5.44 5.52
C PRO A 18 20.62 4.80 6.89
N SER A 19 20.16 5.60 7.85
CA SER A 19 19.78 5.13 9.18
C SER A 19 18.33 4.61 9.26
N ALA A 20 17.53 4.79 8.21
CA ALA A 20 16.15 4.32 8.19
C ALA A 20 16.09 2.80 8.01
N ALA A 21 15.27 2.11 8.81
CA ALA A 21 15.04 0.68 8.61
C ALA A 21 14.42 0.45 7.22
N PRO A 22 14.96 -0.48 6.41
CA PRO A 22 14.45 -0.72 5.06
C PRO A 22 13.08 -1.42 5.11
N LEU A 23 12.19 -1.06 4.20
CA LEU A 23 10.99 -1.86 3.97
C LEU A 23 11.37 -3.15 3.26
N ALA A 24 10.67 -4.24 3.57
CA ALA A 24 10.83 -5.47 2.81
C ALA A 24 10.40 -5.23 1.34
N PRO A 25 11.17 -5.73 0.36
CA PRO A 25 10.83 -5.52 -1.05
C PRO A 25 9.50 -6.20 -1.40
N ASN A 26 8.73 -5.57 -2.30
CA ASN A 26 7.42 -6.04 -2.76
C ASN A 26 6.36 -6.21 -1.66
N ALA A 27 6.54 -5.61 -0.49
CA ALA A 27 5.54 -5.69 0.57
C ALA A 27 4.35 -4.76 0.27
N THR A 28 3.15 -5.13 0.73
CA THR A 28 1.98 -4.26 0.63
C THR A 28 2.05 -3.17 1.70
N VAL A 29 1.98 -1.91 1.25
CA VAL A 29 1.93 -0.71 2.09
C VAL A 29 0.56 -0.05 1.99
N ALA A 30 0.04 0.37 3.14
CA ALA A 30 -1.20 1.10 3.28
C ALA A 30 -0.97 2.44 4.02
N GLY A 31 -2.00 3.26 4.09
CA GLY A 31 -2.02 4.50 4.85
C GLY A 31 -2.16 5.73 3.97
N GLU A 32 -1.39 6.76 4.30
CA GLU A 32 -1.47 8.06 3.63
C GLU A 32 -0.96 7.97 2.18
N TRP A 33 -1.72 8.56 1.26
CA TRP A 33 -1.56 8.32 -0.17
C TRP A 33 -0.23 8.82 -0.73
N ARG A 34 0.30 9.97 -0.28
CA ARG A 34 1.61 10.48 -0.74
C ARG A 34 2.73 9.51 -0.38
N PHE A 35 2.70 8.99 0.85
CA PHE A 35 3.68 8.00 1.27
C PHE A 35 3.59 6.75 0.40
N VAL A 36 2.37 6.20 0.22
CA VAL A 36 2.15 4.97 -0.54
C VAL A 36 2.65 5.10 -1.97
N GLU A 37 2.31 6.18 -2.69
CA GLU A 37 2.74 6.38 -4.08
C GLU A 37 4.27 6.47 -4.20
N LEU A 38 4.92 7.21 -3.30
CA LEU A 38 6.38 7.35 -3.29
C LEU A 38 7.07 6.04 -2.91
N ALA A 39 6.51 5.26 -1.98
CA ALA A 39 7.03 3.95 -1.59
C ALA A 39 6.98 2.94 -2.73
N VAL A 40 5.94 2.97 -3.55
CA VAL A 40 5.83 2.15 -4.75
C VAL A 40 6.96 2.47 -5.73
N VAL A 41 7.19 3.76 -6.01
CA VAL A 41 8.18 4.20 -7.02
C VAL A 41 9.62 4.05 -6.53
N LEU A 42 9.90 4.42 -5.28
CA LEU A 42 11.26 4.57 -4.76
C LEU A 42 11.78 3.34 -3.98
N GLU A 43 10.88 2.55 -3.39
CA GLU A 43 11.24 1.39 -2.55
C GLU A 43 10.63 0.07 -3.05
N ASN A 44 10.06 0.04 -4.27
CA ASN A 44 9.47 -1.16 -4.88
C ASN A 44 8.43 -1.84 -3.98
N GLN A 45 7.51 -1.04 -3.45
CA GLN A 45 6.39 -1.51 -2.62
C GLN A 45 5.14 -1.76 -3.48
N ARG A 46 4.19 -2.52 -2.93
CA ARG A 46 2.87 -2.73 -3.52
C ARG A 46 1.86 -1.82 -2.81
N PRO A 47 1.09 -0.99 -3.52
CA PRO A 47 0.08 -0.17 -2.87
C PRO A 47 -1.13 -1.02 -2.44
N LEU A 48 -1.65 -0.79 -1.24
CA LEU A 48 -2.96 -1.32 -0.87
C LEU A 48 -4.05 -0.64 -1.71
N ALA A 49 -4.03 0.69 -1.73
CA ALA A 49 -4.94 1.57 -2.45
C ALA A 49 -4.16 2.75 -3.07
N GLY A 50 -4.83 3.58 -3.87
CA GLY A 50 -4.24 4.73 -4.56
C GLY A 50 -4.25 4.56 -6.08
N TYR A 51 -3.64 5.50 -6.79
CA TYR A 51 -3.84 5.63 -8.24
C TYR A 51 -3.41 4.40 -9.04
N ALA A 52 -2.28 3.77 -8.70
CA ALA A 52 -1.79 2.59 -9.40
C ALA A 52 -2.73 1.37 -9.28
N VAL A 53 -3.51 1.29 -8.19
CA VAL A 53 -4.55 0.25 -8.00
C VAL A 53 -5.76 0.59 -8.85
N GLU A 54 -6.20 1.85 -8.84
CA GLU A 54 -7.39 2.34 -9.54
C GLU A 54 -7.32 2.12 -11.06
N ILE A 55 -6.16 2.31 -11.68
CA ILE A 55 -5.98 2.13 -13.14
C ILE A 55 -5.55 0.71 -13.53
N SER A 56 -5.43 -0.20 -12.57
CA SER A 56 -4.94 -1.55 -12.85
C SER A 56 -6.03 -2.38 -13.55
N PRO A 57 -5.75 -2.98 -14.72
CA PRO A 57 -6.74 -3.83 -15.41
C PRO A 57 -7.02 -5.14 -14.69
N THR A 58 -6.23 -5.49 -13.67
CA THR A 58 -6.41 -6.68 -12.84
C THR A 58 -7.23 -6.43 -11.58
N VAL A 59 -7.63 -5.19 -11.33
CA VAL A 59 -8.42 -4.78 -10.18
C VAL A 59 -9.83 -4.48 -10.67
N ASP A 60 -10.79 -5.33 -10.29
CA ASP A 60 -12.20 -5.06 -10.55
C ASP A 60 -12.77 -4.08 -9.50
N ASP A 61 -14.03 -3.68 -9.71
CA ASP A 61 -14.72 -2.75 -8.83
C ASP A 61 -14.80 -3.24 -7.37
N ALA A 62 -15.02 -4.54 -7.16
CA ALA A 62 -15.18 -5.10 -5.81
C ALA A 62 -13.84 -5.17 -5.07
N GLU A 63 -12.76 -5.54 -5.75
CA GLU A 63 -11.40 -5.50 -5.25
C GLU A 63 -10.99 -4.06 -4.93
N TRP A 64 -11.32 -3.10 -5.80
CA TRP A 64 -11.08 -1.68 -5.55
C TRP A 64 -11.84 -1.18 -4.31
N ASP A 65 -13.11 -1.58 -4.16
CA ASP A 65 -13.96 -1.27 -3.00
C ASP A 65 -13.38 -1.79 -1.69
N ALA A 66 -12.99 -3.06 -1.66
CA ALA A 66 -12.36 -3.68 -0.51
C ALA A 66 -11.02 -3.03 -0.12
N ARG A 67 -10.19 -2.65 -1.11
CA ARG A 67 -8.89 -2.02 -0.88
C ARG A 67 -9.00 -0.63 -0.28
N ALA A 68 -9.87 0.22 -0.82
CA ALA A 68 -10.02 1.57 -0.25
C ALA A 68 -10.70 1.53 1.13
N ALA A 69 -11.68 0.63 1.31
CA ALA A 69 -12.29 0.40 2.62
C ALA A 69 -11.25 -0.01 3.67
N LEU A 70 -10.36 -0.96 3.34
CA LEU A 70 -9.29 -1.35 4.25
C LEU A 70 -8.31 -0.20 4.48
N ASN A 71 -7.93 0.56 3.46
CA ASN A 71 -7.02 1.68 3.62
C ASN A 71 -7.60 2.76 4.54
N ALA A 72 -8.88 3.11 4.39
CA ALA A 72 -9.57 4.06 5.25
C ALA A 72 -9.61 3.60 6.72
N PHE A 73 -9.95 2.32 6.96
CA PHE A 73 -9.88 1.73 8.29
C PHE A 73 -8.46 1.83 8.89
N LEU A 74 -7.43 1.54 8.10
CA LEU A 74 -6.03 1.63 8.54
C LEU A 74 -5.57 3.08 8.75
N CYS A 75 -6.16 4.04 8.05
CA CYS A 75 -5.96 5.46 8.32
C CYS A 75 -6.67 5.96 9.59
N GLY A 76 -7.48 5.13 10.24
CA GLY A 76 -8.27 5.50 11.42
C GLY A 76 -9.53 6.29 11.11
N GLU A 77 -9.94 6.34 9.83
CA GLU A 77 -11.23 6.92 9.47
C GLU A 77 -12.35 6.05 10.02
N ASP A 78 -13.40 6.65 10.57
CA ASP A 78 -14.62 5.94 10.92
C ASP A 78 -15.53 5.76 9.69
N ARG A 79 -16.59 4.98 9.87
CA ARG A 79 -17.55 4.65 8.83
C ARG A 79 -18.24 5.90 8.25
N GLU A 80 -18.59 6.87 9.09
CA GLU A 80 -19.34 8.06 8.69
C GLU A 80 -18.45 8.97 7.85
N THR A 81 -17.23 9.21 8.31
CA THR A 81 -16.18 9.96 7.62
C THR A 81 -15.88 9.33 6.26
N PHE A 82 -15.68 8.00 6.23
CA PHE A 82 -15.45 7.28 4.98
C PHE A 82 -16.62 7.45 3.99
N CYS A 83 -17.86 7.29 4.44
CA CYS A 83 -19.03 7.44 3.58
C CYS A 83 -19.17 8.87 3.05
N ALA A 84 -19.06 9.88 3.93
CA ALA A 84 -19.18 11.29 3.57
C ALA A 84 -18.11 11.71 2.56
N TRP A 85 -16.86 11.26 2.76
CA TRP A 85 -15.79 11.49 1.79
C TRP A 85 -16.11 10.90 0.42
N ASN A 86 -16.59 9.65 0.35
CA ASN A 86 -16.93 9.01 -0.92
C ASN A 86 -18.10 9.71 -1.63
N GLU A 87 -19.10 10.20 -0.90
CA GLU A 87 -20.20 10.99 -1.47
C GLU A 87 -19.67 12.26 -2.16
N VAL A 88 -18.82 13.01 -1.46
CA VAL A 88 -18.17 14.21 -2.00
C VAL A 88 -17.26 13.86 -3.18
N ALA A 89 -16.44 12.82 -3.04
CA ALA A 89 -15.45 12.43 -4.04
C ALA A 89 -16.12 12.03 -5.37
N PHE A 90 -17.21 11.25 -5.32
CA PHE A 90 -17.94 10.85 -6.53
C PHE A 90 -18.81 11.97 -7.11
N ALA A 91 -19.38 12.85 -6.27
CA ALA A 91 -20.18 13.98 -6.75
C ALA A 91 -19.31 15.04 -7.44
N LEU A 92 -18.18 15.40 -6.82
CA LEU A 92 -17.27 16.40 -7.35
C LEU A 92 -16.30 15.84 -8.39
N GLY A 93 -16.21 14.52 -8.50
CA GLY A 93 -15.19 13.89 -9.33
C GLY A 93 -13.78 14.18 -8.81
N ILE A 94 -13.61 14.23 -7.49
CA ILE A 94 -12.28 14.37 -6.88
C ILE A 94 -11.48 13.08 -7.05
N GLU A 95 -12.17 11.92 -7.12
CA GLU A 95 -11.66 10.75 -7.83
C GLU A 95 -11.72 10.99 -9.35
N LYS A 96 -10.95 12.00 -9.75
CA LYS A 96 -10.50 12.38 -11.09
C LYS A 96 -11.54 12.76 -12.16
N GLY A 97 -12.83 12.85 -11.85
CA GLY A 97 -13.80 13.55 -12.70
C GLY A 97 -14.22 12.77 -13.94
N TRP A 98 -13.73 11.54 -14.07
CA TRP A 98 -14.12 10.54 -15.06
C TRP A 98 -14.85 9.38 -14.37
N GLY A 99 -15.62 8.62 -15.16
CA GLY A 99 -16.40 7.47 -14.68
C GLY A 99 -17.92 7.68 -14.71
N PRO A 100 -18.70 6.59 -14.80
CA PRO A 100 -20.16 6.63 -14.92
C PRO A 100 -20.86 7.18 -13.67
N TRP A 101 -20.29 7.00 -12.48
CA TRP A 101 -20.83 7.49 -11.20
C TRP A 101 -20.95 9.03 -11.11
N ARG A 102 -20.17 9.79 -11.86
CA ARG A 102 -20.34 11.25 -11.89
C ARG A 102 -21.61 11.66 -12.65
N ARG A 103 -21.91 10.95 -13.75
CA ARG A 103 -22.97 11.31 -14.71
C ARG A 103 -24.32 10.68 -14.38
N ASP A 104 -24.30 9.48 -13.80
CA ASP A 104 -25.50 8.70 -13.51
C ASP A 104 -25.70 8.55 -11.99
N PRO A 105 -26.78 9.13 -11.43
CA PRO A 105 -27.06 9.05 -9.99
C PRO A 105 -27.40 7.64 -9.51
N VAL A 106 -27.96 6.77 -10.35
CA VAL A 106 -28.28 5.38 -10.00
C VAL A 106 -27.00 4.56 -9.87
N ILE A 107 -26.09 4.70 -10.84
CA ILE A 107 -24.77 4.05 -10.76
C ILE A 107 -23.98 4.57 -9.56
N ARG A 108 -24.04 5.89 -9.28
CA ARG A 108 -23.40 6.48 -8.10
C ARG A 108 -23.95 5.91 -6.80
N ALA A 109 -25.27 5.85 -6.66
CA ALA A 109 -25.92 5.31 -5.47
C ALA A 109 -25.51 3.84 -5.23
N LYS A 110 -25.44 3.04 -6.31
CA LYS A 110 -24.93 1.67 -6.21
C LYS A 110 -23.47 1.64 -5.72
N LYS A 111 -22.56 2.41 -6.34
CA LYS A 111 -21.14 2.43 -5.97
C LYS A 111 -20.92 2.87 -4.52
N LEU A 112 -21.68 3.86 -4.05
CA LEU A 112 -21.66 4.28 -2.64
C LEU A 112 -22.12 3.18 -1.69
N ALA A 113 -23.17 2.43 -2.06
CA ALA A 113 -23.63 1.28 -1.28
C ALA A 113 -22.58 0.16 -1.25
N ASP A 114 -21.92 -0.13 -2.37
CA ASP A 114 -20.85 -1.13 -2.46
C ASP A 114 -19.64 -0.75 -1.58
N ARG A 115 -19.17 0.51 -1.64
CA ARG A 115 -18.10 1.05 -0.77
C ARG A 115 -18.43 0.90 0.70
N ARG A 116 -19.65 1.29 1.09
CA ARG A 116 -20.14 1.19 2.47
C ARG A 116 -20.16 -0.27 2.94
N ALA A 117 -20.66 -1.18 2.12
CA ALA A 117 -20.69 -2.61 2.43
C ALA A 117 -19.27 -3.19 2.58
N ALA A 118 -18.32 -2.77 1.74
CA ALA A 118 -16.92 -3.17 1.86
C ALA A 118 -16.29 -2.69 3.18
N TYR A 119 -16.58 -1.45 3.59
CA TYR A 119 -16.12 -0.92 4.88
C TYR A 119 -16.74 -1.68 6.07
N ASP A 120 -18.05 -1.96 6.02
CA ASP A 120 -18.73 -2.76 7.04
C ASP A 120 -18.17 -4.19 7.14
N ALA A 121 -17.70 -4.77 6.02
CA ALA A 121 -17.01 -6.05 6.03
C ALA A 121 -15.63 -5.97 6.71
N VAL A 122 -14.85 -4.92 6.45
CA VAL A 122 -13.56 -4.69 7.12
C VAL A 122 -13.74 -4.47 8.62
N LEU A 123 -14.74 -3.70 9.05
CA LEU A 123 -15.02 -3.51 10.48
C LEU A 123 -15.32 -4.82 11.21
N ARG A 124 -16.05 -5.72 10.54
CA ARG A 124 -16.44 -7.02 11.12
C ARG A 124 -15.26 -7.97 11.26
N ASP A 125 -14.37 -8.01 10.27
CA ASP A 125 -13.19 -8.88 10.27
C ASP A 125 -11.98 -8.19 9.61
N PRO A 126 -11.30 -7.28 10.34
CA PRO A 126 -10.15 -6.57 9.78
C PRO A 126 -8.94 -7.50 9.60
N ALA A 127 -8.86 -8.60 10.34
CA ALA A 127 -7.75 -9.55 10.23
C ALA A 127 -7.79 -10.28 8.88
N SER A 128 -8.96 -10.77 8.47
CA SER A 128 -9.13 -11.41 7.16
C SER A 128 -8.81 -10.45 6.00
N ALA A 129 -9.23 -9.19 6.09
CA ALA A 129 -8.90 -8.18 5.09
C ALA A 129 -7.39 -7.91 5.02
N LEU A 130 -6.73 -7.74 6.17
CA LEU A 130 -5.28 -7.56 6.25
C LEU A 130 -4.51 -8.75 5.64
N ASP A 131 -4.96 -9.98 5.91
CA ASP A 131 -4.35 -11.21 5.38
C ASP A 131 -4.57 -11.35 3.88
N ARG A 132 -5.79 -11.14 3.39
CA ARG A 132 -6.13 -11.18 1.96
C ARG A 132 -5.22 -10.27 1.13
N PHE A 133 -4.97 -9.05 1.60
CA PHE A 133 -4.15 -8.08 0.87
C PHE A 133 -2.66 -8.12 1.25
N GLY A 134 -2.29 -8.96 2.20
CA GLY A 134 -0.90 -9.09 2.67
C GLY A 134 -0.32 -7.78 3.19
N VAL A 135 -1.14 -6.96 3.87
CA VAL A 135 -0.69 -5.66 4.38
C VAL A 135 0.39 -5.88 5.44
N ARG A 136 1.58 -5.34 5.17
CA ARG A 136 2.73 -5.43 6.07
C ARG A 136 3.07 -4.10 6.71
N TYR A 137 2.90 -2.99 5.99
CA TYR A 137 3.25 -1.67 6.47
C TYR A 137 2.05 -0.73 6.44
N VAL A 138 1.96 0.12 7.46
CA VAL A 138 1.04 1.28 7.46
C VAL A 138 1.86 2.53 7.76
N ALA A 139 1.70 3.55 6.93
CA ALA A 139 2.29 4.87 7.15
C ALA A 139 1.21 5.91 7.40
N LEU A 140 1.25 6.57 8.56
CA LEU A 140 0.30 7.59 8.97
C LEU A 140 1.01 8.93 9.16
N PRO A 141 0.36 10.08 8.91
CA PRO A 141 0.97 11.38 9.20
C PRO A 141 1.33 11.49 10.68
N THR A 142 2.52 12.02 10.96
CA THR A 142 2.97 12.28 12.33
C THR A 142 2.06 13.29 13.04
N GLY A 143 1.86 13.12 14.34
CA GLY A 143 1.06 14.04 15.16
C GLY A 143 -0.45 13.83 15.08
N ARG A 144 -0.94 12.86 14.28
CA ARG A 144 -2.34 12.41 14.33
C ARG A 144 -2.56 11.43 15.48
N GLU A 145 -3.80 11.35 15.95
CA GLU A 145 -4.19 10.31 16.89
C GLU A 145 -3.97 8.93 16.27
N ARG A 146 -3.28 8.06 17.00
CA ARG A 146 -2.95 6.72 16.54
C ARG A 146 -4.20 5.84 16.59
N PRO A 147 -4.60 5.20 15.47
CA PRO A 147 -5.72 4.26 15.45
C PRO A 147 -5.57 3.16 16.50
N ALA A 148 -6.67 2.82 17.19
CA ALA A 148 -6.65 1.86 18.30
C ALA A 148 -6.11 0.47 17.90
N TYR A 149 -6.26 0.07 16.63
CA TYR A 149 -5.77 -1.23 16.15
C TYR A 149 -4.24 -1.34 16.19
N LEU A 150 -3.50 -0.22 16.14
CA LEU A 150 -2.03 -0.22 16.25
C LEU A 150 -1.52 -0.52 17.65
N ARG A 151 -2.40 -0.46 18.68
CA ARG A 151 -2.06 -0.84 20.06
C ARG A 151 -2.08 -2.36 20.27
N ARG A 152 -2.49 -3.13 19.25
CA ARG A 152 -2.54 -4.61 19.30
C ARG A 152 -1.14 -5.19 19.10
N PRO A 153 -0.84 -6.38 19.67
CA PRO A 153 0.52 -6.93 19.70
C PRO A 153 1.11 -7.30 18.33
N HIS A 154 0.27 -7.41 17.29
CA HIS A 154 0.70 -7.72 15.93
C HIS A 154 1.14 -6.47 15.13
N TRP A 155 1.22 -5.30 15.75
CA TRP A 155 1.82 -4.10 15.16
C TRP A 155 2.96 -3.62 16.03
N ARG A 156 4.07 -3.24 15.38
CA ARG A 156 5.19 -2.59 16.05
C ARG A 156 5.58 -1.31 15.31
N PRO A 157 6.03 -0.27 16.01
CA PRO A 157 6.61 0.89 15.35
C PRO A 157 7.89 0.46 14.63
N LEU A 158 8.00 0.82 13.36
CA LEU A 158 9.19 0.63 12.54
C LEU A 158 10.02 1.91 12.47
N GLN A 159 9.36 3.05 12.32
CA GLN A 159 9.99 4.36 12.27
C GLN A 159 9.01 5.42 12.75
N GLU A 160 9.37 6.16 13.79
CA GLU A 160 8.70 7.41 14.15
C GLU A 160 9.43 8.54 13.42
N GLY A 161 8.73 9.22 12.52
CA GLY A 161 9.32 10.18 11.59
C GLY A 161 8.82 11.60 11.80
N PRO A 162 9.49 12.60 11.22
CA PRO A 162 9.00 13.98 11.25
C PRO A 162 7.75 14.20 10.40
N TYR A 163 7.47 13.32 9.43
CA TYR A 163 6.36 13.46 8.49
C TYR A 163 5.37 12.29 8.56
N TRP A 164 5.88 11.07 8.67
CA TRP A 164 5.05 9.88 8.85
C TRP A 164 5.55 8.98 9.99
N ASP A 165 4.62 8.41 10.76
CA ASP A 165 4.84 7.27 11.62
C ASP A 165 4.58 5.98 10.83
N ILE A 166 5.55 5.07 10.81
CA ILE A 166 5.50 3.82 10.06
C ILE A 166 5.43 2.64 11.03
N TRP A 167 4.46 1.78 10.78
CA TRP A 167 4.17 0.59 11.57
C TRP A 167 4.36 -0.66 10.72
N GLU A 168 4.97 -1.69 11.29
CA GLU A 168 5.10 -3.01 10.68
C GLU A 168 4.19 -4.01 11.37
N ARG A 169 3.47 -4.80 10.58
CA ARG A 169 2.70 -5.93 11.05
C ARG A 169 3.63 -7.11 11.34
N VAL A 170 3.58 -7.61 12.57
CA VAL A 170 4.31 -8.80 13.02
C VAL A 170 3.39 -10.01 12.83
N VAL A 171 3.77 -10.92 11.93
CA VAL A 171 3.08 -12.20 11.76
C VAL A 171 3.89 -13.25 12.51
N GLU A 172 3.29 -13.86 13.54
CA GLU A 172 3.94 -14.94 14.29
C GLU A 172 4.30 -16.08 13.33
N GLY A 173 5.57 -16.52 13.36
CA GLY A 173 6.11 -17.53 12.44
C GLY A 173 6.77 -16.99 11.18
N SER A 174 6.67 -15.69 10.87
CA SER A 174 7.52 -15.08 9.84
C SER A 174 8.88 -14.72 10.45
N SER A 175 9.73 -15.72 10.69
CA SER A 175 11.15 -15.49 10.94
C SER A 175 11.70 -14.71 9.76
N SER A 176 12.08 -13.46 10.00
CA SER A 176 12.61 -12.54 9.00
C SER A 176 13.73 -13.24 8.21
N PRO A 177 13.66 -13.33 6.87
CA PRO A 177 14.71 -13.97 6.07
C PRO A 177 16.06 -13.23 6.15
N LEU A 178 16.10 -12.05 6.78
CA LEU A 178 17.30 -11.23 6.96
C LEU A 178 18.26 -11.73 8.05
N SER A 179 17.95 -12.83 8.76
CA SER A 179 18.88 -13.45 9.72
C SER A 179 19.58 -14.71 9.21
N ARG A 180 19.52 -15.02 7.90
CA ARG A 180 20.38 -16.07 7.35
C ARG A 180 21.81 -15.53 7.21
N PRO A 181 22.82 -16.07 7.95
CA PRO A 181 24.21 -15.74 7.67
C PRO A 181 24.51 -16.11 6.21
N ALA A 182 25.27 -15.24 5.54
CA ALA A 182 25.66 -15.43 4.15
C ALA A 182 26.27 -16.83 3.96
N SER A 183 25.45 -17.74 3.42
CA SER A 183 25.90 -19.05 2.96
C SER A 183 26.84 -18.79 1.80
N ASN A 184 28.13 -18.91 2.09
CA ASN A 184 29.25 -18.73 1.17
C ASN A 184 29.21 -19.84 0.11
N SER A 185 28.32 -19.68 -0.88
CA SER A 185 28.20 -20.61 -2.00
C SER A 185 29.34 -20.32 -2.98
N LYS A 186 30.41 -21.11 -2.85
CA LYS A 186 31.46 -21.25 -3.85
C LYS A 186 30.80 -21.66 -5.17
N ARG A 187 30.58 -20.69 -6.08
CA ARG A 187 30.29 -20.97 -7.49
C ARG A 187 31.54 -21.59 -8.11
N SER A 188 31.51 -22.91 -8.29
CA SER A 188 32.33 -23.57 -9.29
C SER A 188 32.03 -22.98 -10.66
N GLN A 189 33.04 -22.38 -11.28
CA GLN A 189 33.04 -22.05 -12.70
C GLN A 189 33.01 -23.36 -13.49
N VAL A 190 31.87 -23.68 -14.10
CA VAL A 190 31.82 -24.69 -15.15
C VAL A 190 32.02 -23.96 -16.48
N ALA A 191 33.16 -24.23 -17.11
CA ALA A 191 33.52 -23.74 -18.42
C ALA A 191 32.47 -24.15 -19.46
N ARG A 192 31.97 -23.17 -20.24
CA ARG A 192 31.15 -23.43 -21.42
C ARG A 192 32.08 -23.75 -22.60
N PRO A 193 31.82 -24.80 -23.40
CA PRO A 193 32.52 -25.01 -24.65
C PRO A 193 32.03 -24.00 -25.71
N VAL A 194 32.99 -23.42 -26.42
CA VAL A 194 32.76 -22.58 -27.61
C VAL A 194 32.42 -23.50 -28.77
N LEU A 195 31.18 -23.42 -29.28
CA LEU A 195 30.78 -24.07 -30.52
C LEU A 195 31.12 -23.15 -31.71
N SER A 196 32.16 -23.53 -32.47
CA SER A 196 32.49 -22.94 -33.76
C SER A 196 31.50 -23.38 -34.82
N LEU A 197 30.79 -22.42 -35.43
CA LEU A 197 29.96 -22.62 -36.62
C LEU A 197 30.81 -22.41 -37.87
N THR A 198 31.18 -23.50 -38.54
CA THR A 198 31.70 -23.47 -39.92
C THR A 198 30.54 -23.62 -40.91
N HIS A 199 30.34 -22.63 -41.79
CA HIS A 199 29.47 -22.73 -42.96
C HIS A 199 30.23 -23.34 -44.14
N PRO A 200 29.66 -24.32 -44.87
CA PRO A 200 30.12 -24.65 -46.21
C PRO A 200 29.45 -23.74 -47.25
N ARG A 201 30.17 -23.54 -48.36
CA ARG A 201 29.76 -22.77 -49.55
C ARG A 201 28.71 -23.49 -50.38
#